data_AF-A0A0Q0AYF5-F1
#
_entry.id   AF-A0A0Q0AYF5-F1
#
_cell.length_a   1.000
_cell.length_b   1.000
_cell.length_c   1.000
_cell.angle_alpha   90.00
_cell.angle_beta   90.00
_cell.angle_gamma   90.00
#
_symmetry.space_group_name_H-M   'P 1'
#
loop_
_entity.id
_entity.type
_entity.pdbx_description
1 polymer ?
#
loop_
_entity_poly.entity_id
_entity_poly.type
_entity_poly.pdbx_seq_one_letter_code
_entity_poly.pdbx_strand_id
1 'polypeptide(L)'
;MPWYKSGTVSVTQNSNAVIGTNTAFIANSRVGDGFRGPDGGWYEVTNIASNTAMSIAPNYQGTTNNAGGYALAPMQGYVKDSADALRAFVNQFGNTLALLGNSGTQAGVRAALAAAASGNNSDILSLSGLTTALTIEQGGTGKKTASEAILALGGVRLGAGNSSVGTSLFSGAPPGIASISSTNNDSNTALRIANAANNNASAVMTFIRDTVFGVHLGLDTDNRFKIGGYSMGAVARTIYHEGNIVGTVSQTGGIPTGAIVEEGSNNNGSYVKFASGLMICRGVSANALAVNTAGGSLFHSGNNVAFTFPFSFAGAFPSVTLNVVTAGSYYCWAAVEGQTTVNSVTARVVSPVSGTSGYVCYTAIGRWFA
;
A
#
# COMPACT_ATOMS: atom_id res chain seq x y z
N MET A 1 -68.21 53.36 -0.70
CA MET A 1 -67.83 54.41 -1.67
C MET A 1 -69.11 54.95 -2.30
N PRO A 2 -69.40 56.26 -2.26
CA PRO A 2 -70.59 56.81 -2.86
C PRO A 2 -70.52 56.69 -4.39
N TRP A 3 -71.63 56.28 -5.03
CA TRP A 3 -71.73 56.20 -6.50
C TRP A 3 -71.57 57.59 -7.12
N TYR A 4 -70.95 57.63 -8.31
CA TYR A 4 -70.74 58.89 -9.02
C TYR A 4 -72.04 59.36 -9.70
N LYS A 5 -72.46 60.61 -9.43
CA LYS A 5 -73.75 61.18 -9.88
C LYS A 5 -73.66 62.66 -10.29
N SER A 6 -72.46 63.18 -10.50
CA SER A 6 -72.27 64.60 -10.80
C SER A 6 -72.66 64.91 -12.24
N GLY A 7 -73.36 66.03 -12.47
CA GLY A 7 -73.87 66.41 -13.78
C GLY A 7 -75.19 65.72 -14.16
N THR A 8 -75.61 65.88 -15.41
CA THR A 8 -76.81 65.24 -15.97
C THR A 8 -76.46 64.45 -17.23
N VAL A 9 -77.35 63.54 -17.62
CA VAL A 9 -77.19 62.76 -18.85
C VAL A 9 -78.39 62.94 -19.78
N SER A 10 -78.11 63.08 -21.06
CA SER A 10 -79.05 62.96 -22.16
C SER A 10 -79.03 61.53 -22.67
N VAL A 11 -80.18 60.87 -22.60
CA VAL A 11 -80.40 59.47 -23.00
C VAL A 11 -81.63 59.40 -23.89
N THR A 12 -81.50 58.73 -25.03
CA THR A 12 -82.57 58.58 -26.02
C THR A 12 -83.12 57.16 -25.98
N GLN A 13 -84.44 57.01 -25.99
CA GLN A 13 -85.07 55.69 -26.02
C GLN A 13 -84.53 54.86 -27.19
N ASN A 14 -84.26 53.57 -26.92
CA ASN A 14 -83.68 52.60 -27.86
C ASN A 14 -82.28 52.96 -28.39
N SER A 15 -81.58 53.92 -27.78
CA SER A 15 -80.18 54.22 -28.07
C SER A 15 -79.26 53.68 -26.99
N ASN A 16 -78.06 53.25 -27.37
CA ASN A 16 -76.99 52.92 -26.41
C ASN A 16 -76.21 54.16 -25.95
N ALA A 17 -76.42 55.33 -26.57
CA ALA A 17 -75.64 56.53 -26.29
C ALA A 17 -76.15 57.26 -25.05
N VAL A 18 -75.21 57.56 -24.14
CA VAL A 18 -75.41 58.40 -22.96
C VAL A 18 -74.50 59.61 -23.08
N ILE A 19 -75.09 60.80 -23.23
CA ILE A 19 -74.35 62.06 -23.42
C ILE A 19 -74.44 62.89 -22.15
N GLY A 20 -73.33 63.03 -21.44
CA GLY A 20 -73.25 63.76 -20.19
C GLY A 20 -73.00 65.27 -20.35
N THR A 21 -73.60 66.05 -19.46
CA THR A 21 -73.29 67.48 -19.25
C THR A 21 -72.72 67.66 -17.85
N ASN A 22 -71.55 68.31 -17.72
CA ASN A 22 -70.81 68.44 -16.47
C ASN A 22 -70.48 67.09 -15.79
N THR A 23 -70.25 66.06 -16.60
CA THR A 23 -69.85 64.71 -16.17
C THR A 23 -68.35 64.49 -16.38
N ALA A 24 -67.81 63.49 -15.69
CA ALA A 24 -66.42 63.04 -15.78
C ALA A 24 -66.36 61.50 -15.82
N PHE A 25 -66.96 60.90 -16.86
CA PHE A 25 -67.13 59.45 -16.95
C PHE A 25 -65.81 58.67 -16.93
N ILE A 26 -64.75 59.14 -17.60
CA ILE A 26 -63.47 58.40 -17.70
C ILE A 26 -62.84 58.21 -16.32
N ALA A 27 -62.91 59.23 -15.46
CA ALA A 27 -62.29 59.19 -14.14
C ALA A 27 -63.11 58.39 -13.12
N ASN A 28 -64.40 58.15 -13.38
CA ASN A 28 -65.34 57.67 -12.37
C ASN A 28 -66.11 56.40 -12.76
N SER A 29 -65.79 55.79 -13.90
CA SER A 29 -66.40 54.55 -14.39
C SER A 29 -65.44 53.79 -15.28
N ARG A 30 -65.69 52.50 -15.43
CA ARG A 30 -65.02 51.61 -16.39
C ARG A 30 -66.07 50.88 -17.22
N VAL A 31 -65.65 50.32 -18.35
CA VAL A 31 -66.45 49.33 -19.08
C VAL A 31 -66.71 48.13 -18.14
N GLY A 32 -67.95 47.66 -18.09
CA GLY A 32 -68.44 46.64 -17.17
C GLY A 32 -69.04 47.19 -15.87
N ASP A 33 -68.92 48.49 -15.58
CA ASP A 33 -69.61 49.09 -14.43
C ASP A 33 -71.12 49.22 -14.68
N GLY A 34 -71.89 49.32 -13.60
CA GLY A 34 -73.33 49.52 -13.65
C GLY A 34 -73.66 50.99 -13.84
N PHE A 35 -74.30 51.35 -14.94
CA PHE A 35 -74.95 52.64 -15.14
C PHE A 35 -76.42 52.54 -14.74
N ARG A 36 -76.84 53.40 -13.81
CA ARG A 36 -78.25 53.58 -13.47
C ARG A 36 -78.80 54.80 -14.20
N GLY A 37 -79.73 54.58 -15.11
CA GLY A 37 -80.34 55.63 -15.92
C GLY A 37 -81.35 56.49 -15.14
N PRO A 38 -81.84 57.59 -15.75
CA PRO A 38 -82.87 58.46 -15.18
C PRO A 38 -84.23 57.77 -14.98
N ASP A 39 -84.47 56.70 -15.73
CA ASP A 39 -85.59 55.77 -15.56
C ASP A 39 -85.45 54.86 -14.32
N GLY A 40 -84.29 54.92 -13.63
CA GLY A 40 -83.96 54.07 -12.50
C GLY A 40 -83.49 52.65 -12.88
N GLY A 41 -83.45 52.34 -14.18
CA GLY A 41 -83.02 51.06 -14.74
C GLY A 41 -81.49 50.88 -14.68
N TRP A 42 -81.04 49.62 -14.64
CA TRP A 42 -79.63 49.27 -14.62
C TRP A 42 -79.17 48.77 -15.97
N TYR A 43 -78.03 49.30 -16.39
CA TYR A 43 -77.41 49.02 -17.67
C TYR A 43 -75.91 48.77 -17.46
N GLU A 44 -75.33 47.91 -18.26
CA GLU A 44 -73.89 47.70 -18.29
C GLU A 44 -73.25 48.80 -19.15
N VAL A 45 -72.21 49.44 -18.64
CA VAL A 45 -71.37 50.35 -19.44
C VAL A 45 -70.54 49.52 -20.41
N THR A 46 -70.78 49.63 -21.72
CA THR A 46 -70.07 48.85 -22.74
C THR A 46 -68.91 49.60 -23.38
N ASN A 47 -68.92 50.93 -23.35
CA ASN A 47 -67.83 51.77 -23.83
C ASN A 47 -67.86 53.13 -23.12
N ILE A 48 -66.69 53.76 -22.93
CA ILE A 48 -66.59 55.14 -22.44
C ILE A 48 -65.77 55.92 -23.46
N ALA A 49 -66.45 56.69 -24.30
CA ALA A 49 -65.83 57.41 -25.41
C ALA A 49 -65.17 58.73 -24.95
N SER A 50 -65.74 59.39 -23.93
CA SER A 50 -65.18 60.61 -23.35
C SER A 50 -65.72 60.86 -21.93
N ASN A 51 -65.30 61.95 -21.28
CA ASN A 51 -65.89 62.39 -20.00
C ASN A 51 -67.39 62.72 -20.09
N THR A 52 -67.91 62.95 -21.30
CA THR A 52 -69.28 63.35 -21.60
C THR A 52 -70.00 62.40 -22.57
N ALA A 53 -69.41 61.26 -22.92
CA ALA A 53 -70.05 60.30 -23.81
C ALA A 53 -69.69 58.86 -23.41
N MET A 54 -70.69 58.03 -23.19
CA MET A 54 -70.53 56.59 -22.94
C MET A 54 -71.62 55.79 -23.65
N SER A 55 -71.39 54.49 -23.78
CA SER A 55 -72.35 53.53 -24.33
C SER A 55 -72.78 52.54 -23.27
N ILE A 56 -74.06 52.14 -23.33
CA ILE A 56 -74.66 51.19 -22.38
C ILE A 56 -75.32 50.00 -23.10
N ALA A 57 -75.45 48.87 -22.41
CA ALA A 57 -76.21 47.70 -22.84
C ALA A 57 -77.10 47.14 -21.71
N PRO A 58 -78.34 46.70 -22.01
CA PRO A 58 -79.05 46.89 -23.28
C PRO A 58 -79.25 48.39 -23.60
N ASN A 59 -79.73 48.73 -24.81
CA ASN A 59 -80.03 50.12 -25.16
C ASN A 59 -81.01 50.73 -24.13
N TYR A 60 -80.97 52.05 -23.94
CA TYR A 60 -81.81 52.73 -22.96
C TYR A 60 -83.30 52.46 -23.20
N GLN A 61 -83.99 51.90 -22.21
CA GLN A 61 -85.38 51.42 -22.35
C GLN A 61 -86.42 52.46 -21.94
N GLY A 62 -86.03 53.43 -21.09
CA GLY A 62 -86.90 54.51 -20.64
C GLY A 62 -87.24 55.55 -21.71
N THR A 63 -88.20 56.43 -21.42
CA THR A 63 -88.53 57.59 -22.26
C THR A 63 -87.33 58.52 -22.41
N THR A 64 -87.10 59.04 -23.62
CA THR A 64 -86.01 60.00 -23.92
C THR A 64 -85.99 61.15 -22.91
N ASN A 65 -84.83 61.38 -22.29
CA ASN A 65 -84.62 62.42 -21.31
C ASN A 65 -83.35 63.19 -21.65
N ASN A 66 -83.48 64.49 -21.90
CA ASN A 66 -82.36 65.33 -22.35
C ASN A 66 -81.49 65.87 -21.19
N ALA A 67 -81.90 65.67 -19.92
CA ALA A 67 -81.17 66.13 -18.73
C ALA A 67 -81.57 65.33 -17.47
N GLY A 68 -81.35 64.02 -17.49
CA GLY A 68 -81.72 63.13 -16.40
C GLY A 68 -80.61 62.94 -15.35
N GLY A 69 -81.01 62.62 -14.12
CA GLY A 69 -80.08 62.16 -13.08
C GLY A 69 -79.63 60.72 -13.32
N TYR A 70 -78.41 60.37 -12.94
CA TYR A 70 -77.84 59.04 -13.15
C TYR A 70 -76.96 58.63 -11.96
N ALA A 71 -76.52 57.37 -11.95
CA ALA A 71 -75.46 56.93 -11.07
C ALA A 71 -74.55 55.90 -11.73
N LEU A 72 -73.24 55.95 -11.45
CA LEU A 72 -72.29 54.91 -11.83
C LEU A 72 -71.89 54.10 -10.59
N ALA A 73 -72.07 52.79 -10.65
CA ALA A 73 -71.75 51.83 -9.61
C ALA A 73 -70.62 50.90 -10.09
N PRO A 74 -69.44 50.93 -9.43
CA PRO A 74 -68.34 50.05 -9.79
C PRO A 74 -68.72 48.57 -9.63
N MET A 75 -68.56 47.75 -10.67
CA MET A 75 -68.80 46.30 -10.60
C MET A 75 -67.46 45.57 -10.50
N GLN A 76 -67.16 45.01 -9.32
CA GLN A 76 -65.85 44.38 -9.06
C GLN A 76 -65.74 42.97 -9.69
N GLY A 77 -65.59 42.90 -11.01
CA GLY A 77 -65.21 41.66 -11.71
C GLY A 77 -63.74 41.24 -11.48
N TYR A 78 -62.86 42.20 -11.14
CA TYR A 78 -61.40 42.00 -11.10
C TYR A 78 -60.79 41.41 -9.80
N VAL A 79 -61.60 41.12 -8.77
CA VAL A 79 -61.10 40.54 -7.50
C VAL A 79 -61.26 39.01 -7.45
N LYS A 80 -62.09 38.42 -8.31
CA LYS A 80 -62.36 36.97 -8.30
C LYS A 80 -61.23 36.17 -8.94
N ASP A 81 -60.78 36.54 -10.14
CA ASP A 81 -59.77 35.76 -10.87
C ASP A 81 -58.40 35.81 -10.18
N SER A 82 -58.03 36.97 -9.63
CA SER A 82 -56.80 37.12 -8.84
C SER A 82 -56.87 36.33 -7.53
N ALA A 83 -58.01 36.33 -6.85
CA ALA A 83 -58.22 35.52 -5.65
C ALA A 83 -58.24 34.02 -5.94
N ASP A 84 -58.88 33.60 -7.05
CA ASP A 84 -58.91 32.20 -7.46
C ASP A 84 -57.51 31.72 -7.90
N ALA A 85 -56.73 32.56 -8.57
CA ALA A 85 -55.32 32.28 -8.90
C ALA A 85 -54.44 32.15 -7.65
N LEU A 86 -54.55 33.07 -6.69
CA LEU A 86 -53.80 32.99 -5.43
C LEU A 86 -54.22 31.76 -4.61
N ARG A 87 -55.53 31.46 -4.55
CA ARG A 87 -56.06 30.27 -3.89
C ARG A 87 -55.54 28.99 -4.54
N ALA A 88 -55.47 28.93 -5.87
CA ALA A 88 -54.89 27.80 -6.59
C ALA A 88 -53.40 27.60 -6.22
N PHE A 89 -52.62 28.69 -6.17
CA PHE A 89 -51.22 28.65 -5.74
C PHE A 89 -51.07 28.14 -4.29
N VAL A 90 -51.86 28.68 -3.35
CA VAL A 90 -51.82 28.26 -1.94
C VAL A 90 -52.23 26.80 -1.79
N ASN A 91 -53.24 26.32 -2.52
CA ASN A 91 -53.64 24.91 -2.46
C ASN A 91 -52.55 23.97 -3.01
N GLN A 92 -51.85 24.38 -4.07
CA GLN A 92 -50.82 23.56 -4.70
C GLN A 92 -49.51 23.53 -3.90
N PHE A 93 -49.07 24.68 -3.38
CA PHE A 93 -47.74 24.82 -2.77
C PHE A 93 -47.78 25.13 -1.27
N GLY A 94 -48.93 25.46 -0.69
CA GLY A 94 -49.05 25.90 0.70
C GLY A 94 -48.52 24.88 1.71
N ASN A 95 -48.86 23.59 1.55
CA ASN A 95 -48.33 22.53 2.41
C ASN A 95 -46.81 22.37 2.27
N THR A 96 -46.31 22.39 1.02
CA THR A 96 -44.87 22.31 0.71
C THR A 96 -44.10 23.52 1.28
N LEU A 97 -44.69 24.71 1.23
CA LEU A 97 -44.10 25.93 1.76
C LEU A 97 -44.19 25.98 3.28
N ALA A 98 -45.24 25.42 3.88
CA ALA A 98 -45.39 25.31 5.33
C ALA A 98 -44.32 24.42 5.97
N LEU A 99 -43.79 23.42 5.24
CA LEU A 99 -42.61 22.65 5.67
C LEU A 99 -41.38 23.53 5.90
N LEU A 100 -41.28 24.72 5.28
CA LEU A 100 -40.18 25.67 5.51
C LEU A 100 -40.31 26.46 6.83
N GLY A 101 -41.45 26.34 7.52
CA GLY A 101 -41.69 26.99 8.80
C GLY A 101 -41.69 28.53 8.74
N ASN A 102 -41.42 29.16 9.88
CA ASN A 102 -41.48 30.63 10.03
C ASN A 102 -40.18 31.36 9.67
N SER A 103 -39.25 30.68 9.01
CA SER A 103 -37.90 31.17 8.79
C SER A 103 -37.64 31.51 7.34
N GLY A 104 -37.95 32.76 6.96
CA GLY A 104 -37.66 33.31 5.63
C GLY A 104 -36.18 33.51 5.33
N THR A 105 -35.26 33.00 6.17
CA THR A 105 -33.82 33.06 5.94
C THR A 105 -33.34 31.79 5.27
N GLN A 106 -32.30 31.90 4.44
CA GLN A 106 -31.67 30.75 3.80
C GLN A 106 -31.23 29.68 4.81
N ALA A 107 -30.79 30.08 6.01
CA ALA A 107 -30.38 29.17 7.07
C ALA A 107 -31.57 28.39 7.67
N GLY A 108 -32.70 29.06 7.88
CA GLY A 108 -33.89 28.43 8.44
C GLY A 108 -34.55 27.44 7.47
N VAL A 109 -34.61 27.78 6.18
CA VAL A 109 -35.07 26.85 5.13
C VAL A 109 -34.24 25.56 5.11
N ARG A 110 -32.90 25.66 5.22
CA ARG A 110 -32.03 24.48 5.30
C ARG A 110 -32.28 23.63 6.55
N ALA A 111 -32.48 24.28 7.69
CA ALA A 111 -32.76 23.60 8.95
C ALA A 111 -34.11 22.88 8.93
N ALA A 112 -35.14 23.51 8.35
CA ALA A 112 -36.47 22.93 8.24
C ALA A 112 -36.52 21.71 7.32
N LEU A 113 -35.75 21.72 6.23
CA LEU A 113 -35.69 20.59 5.30
C LEU A 113 -34.93 19.39 5.89
N ALA A 114 -33.85 19.61 6.66
CA ALA A 114 -33.07 18.59 7.38
C ALA A 114 -32.74 17.30 6.59
N ALA A 115 -32.72 17.36 5.26
CA ALA A 115 -32.75 16.17 4.39
C ALA A 115 -31.61 15.19 4.69
N ALA A 116 -30.41 15.72 4.94
CA ALA A 116 -29.22 14.93 5.25
C ALA A 116 -29.38 14.02 6.48
N ALA A 117 -30.22 14.40 7.45
CA ALA A 117 -30.47 13.66 8.69
C ALA A 117 -31.71 12.76 8.64
N SER A 118 -32.65 13.04 7.73
CA SER A 118 -33.99 12.44 7.72
C SER A 118 -34.11 11.17 6.86
N GLY A 119 -33.04 10.72 6.20
CA GLY A 119 -33.10 9.51 5.38
C GLY A 119 -31.79 9.08 4.72
N ASN A 120 -31.91 8.04 3.88
CA ASN A 120 -30.82 7.59 3.02
C ASN A 120 -30.65 8.59 1.88
N ASN A 121 -29.51 9.27 1.85
CA ASN A 121 -29.18 10.28 0.84
C ASN A 121 -28.74 9.64 -0.49
N SER A 122 -29.50 8.67 -1.01
CA SER A 122 -29.13 7.84 -2.17
C SER A 122 -29.14 8.59 -3.51
N ASP A 123 -29.75 9.76 -3.55
CA ASP A 123 -29.82 10.66 -4.69
C ASP A 123 -28.62 11.64 -4.77
N ILE A 124 -27.77 11.71 -3.72
CA ILE A 124 -26.55 12.52 -3.75
C ILE A 124 -25.52 11.85 -4.66
N LEU A 125 -25.33 12.42 -5.86
CA LEU A 125 -24.32 11.95 -6.82
C LEU A 125 -22.91 12.47 -6.54
N SER A 126 -22.77 13.65 -5.91
CA SER A 126 -21.46 14.24 -5.57
C SER A 126 -21.58 15.31 -4.48
N LEU A 127 -20.47 15.59 -3.77
CA LEU A 127 -20.36 16.64 -2.73
C LEU A 127 -19.25 17.65 -3.08
N SER A 128 -19.39 18.38 -4.19
CA SER A 128 -18.37 19.31 -4.69
C SER A 128 -18.22 20.62 -3.90
N GLY A 129 -19.17 20.96 -3.03
CA GLY A 129 -19.19 22.22 -2.26
C GLY A 129 -18.61 22.16 -0.84
N LEU A 130 -18.02 21.05 -0.42
CA LEU A 130 -17.49 20.89 0.93
C LEU A 130 -16.27 21.80 1.17
N THR A 131 -16.40 22.75 2.10
CA THR A 131 -15.29 23.57 2.58
C THR A 131 -14.59 22.98 3.80
N THR A 132 -15.14 21.91 4.40
CA THR A 132 -14.57 21.15 5.52
C THR A 132 -14.61 19.67 5.15
N ALA A 133 -13.56 18.92 5.46
CA ALA A 133 -13.53 17.49 5.19
C ALA A 133 -14.52 16.74 6.10
N LEU A 134 -15.14 15.67 5.59
CA LEU A 134 -15.98 14.79 6.40
C LEU A 134 -15.16 14.11 7.48
N THR A 135 -15.69 14.01 8.69
CA THR A 135 -15.03 13.34 9.82
C THR A 135 -14.92 11.82 9.60
N ILE A 136 -14.12 11.14 10.41
CA ILE A 136 -14.01 9.67 10.36
C ILE A 136 -15.36 9.01 10.72
N GLU A 137 -16.08 9.56 11.70
CA GLU A 137 -17.42 9.09 12.08
C GLU A 137 -18.45 9.19 10.95
N GLN A 138 -18.24 10.12 10.02
CA GLN A 138 -19.06 10.30 8.81
C GLN A 138 -18.58 9.46 7.62
N GLY A 139 -17.58 8.58 7.82
CA GLY A 139 -16.96 7.77 6.76
C GLY A 139 -15.92 8.51 5.91
N GLY A 140 -15.52 9.73 6.30
CA GLY A 140 -14.45 10.48 5.69
C GLY A 140 -13.07 10.21 6.33
N THR A 141 -12.12 11.11 6.06
CA THR A 141 -10.76 11.04 6.62
C THR A 141 -10.45 12.17 7.60
N GLY A 142 -11.36 13.13 7.74
CA GLY A 142 -11.18 14.35 8.53
C GLY A 142 -10.18 15.35 7.94
N LYS A 143 -9.60 15.07 6.77
CA LYS A 143 -8.50 15.87 6.17
C LYS A 143 -8.71 16.11 4.67
N LYS A 144 -8.15 17.21 4.17
CA LYS A 144 -8.32 17.64 2.75
C LYS A 144 -7.19 17.17 1.83
N THR A 145 -6.06 16.75 2.39
CA THR A 145 -4.91 16.28 1.60
C THR A 145 -4.70 14.78 1.82
N ALA A 146 -4.19 14.09 0.79
CA ALA A 146 -3.88 12.67 0.89
C ALA A 146 -2.86 12.37 2.02
N SER A 147 -1.87 13.23 2.21
CA SER A 147 -0.83 13.03 3.24
C SER A 147 -1.41 13.09 4.65
N GLU A 148 -2.24 14.09 4.94
CA GLU A 148 -2.87 14.21 6.26
C GLU A 148 -3.95 13.14 6.48
N ALA A 149 -4.69 12.76 5.43
CA ALA A 149 -5.69 11.70 5.50
C ALA A 149 -5.07 10.35 5.89
N ILE A 150 -3.94 9.99 5.28
CA ILE A 150 -3.23 8.76 5.59
C ILE A 150 -2.74 8.77 7.04
N LEU A 151 -2.20 9.90 7.51
CA LEU A 151 -1.80 10.06 8.92
C LEU A 151 -2.99 9.92 9.87
N ALA A 152 -4.14 10.54 9.55
CA ALA A 152 -5.34 10.48 10.38
C ALA A 152 -5.91 9.06 10.51
N LEU A 153 -5.74 8.22 9.49
CA LEU A 153 -6.19 6.84 9.47
C LEU A 153 -5.13 5.84 9.98
N GLY A 154 -3.94 6.30 10.38
CA GLY A 154 -2.83 5.43 10.80
C GLY A 154 -2.23 4.60 9.66
N GLY A 155 -2.44 5.01 8.40
CA GLY A 155 -1.92 4.32 7.23
C GLY A 155 -0.45 4.65 6.96
N VAL A 156 0.20 3.79 6.16
CA VAL A 156 1.57 4.02 5.67
C VAL A 156 1.50 4.53 4.24
N ARG A 157 2.19 5.65 3.95
CA ARG A 157 2.35 6.14 2.58
C ARG A 157 3.36 5.26 1.85
N LEU A 158 2.90 4.53 0.83
CA LEU A 158 3.75 3.78 -0.08
C LEU A 158 3.79 4.52 -1.44
N GLY A 159 4.98 4.88 -1.91
CA GLY A 159 5.23 5.49 -3.21
C GLY A 159 6.54 4.99 -3.83
N ALA A 160 7.00 5.64 -4.90
CA ALA A 160 8.23 5.27 -5.61
C ALA A 160 9.50 5.31 -4.73
N GLY A 161 9.46 6.07 -3.63
CA GLY A 161 10.44 6.03 -2.55
C GLY A 161 9.75 6.31 -1.23
N ASN A 162 10.02 5.48 -0.23
CA ASN A 162 9.48 5.64 1.12
C ASN A 162 10.65 5.97 2.04
N SER A 163 10.64 7.18 2.62
CA SER A 163 11.60 7.57 3.64
C SER A 163 10.90 7.50 4.99
N SER A 164 11.50 6.79 5.94
CA SER A 164 11.01 6.72 7.30
C SER A 164 12.18 6.94 8.25
N VAL A 165 11.98 7.80 9.25
CA VAL A 165 12.99 8.10 10.27
C VAL A 165 12.46 7.56 11.60
N GLY A 166 13.24 6.68 12.24
CA GLY A 166 12.88 6.08 13.53
C GLY A 166 11.88 4.93 13.45
N THR A 167 11.66 4.30 12.29
CA THR A 167 10.83 3.09 12.19
C THR A 167 11.44 1.95 12.99
N SER A 168 10.70 1.48 13.99
CA SER A 168 10.99 0.26 14.73
C SER A 168 10.09 -0.88 14.25
N LEU A 169 10.68 -2.05 14.01
CA LEU A 169 9.96 -3.28 13.69
C LEU A 169 10.05 -4.20 14.91
N PHE A 170 8.91 -4.50 15.53
CA PHE A 170 8.84 -5.36 16.70
C PHE A 170 8.20 -6.69 16.35
N SER A 171 8.75 -7.77 16.89
CA SER A 171 8.15 -9.10 16.73
C SER A 171 6.93 -9.25 17.63
N GLY A 172 5.92 -9.98 17.19
CA GLY A 172 4.70 -10.29 17.93
C GLY A 172 4.87 -11.44 18.94
N ALA A 173 5.93 -11.42 19.74
CA ALA A 173 6.30 -12.46 20.71
C ALA A 173 6.60 -13.88 20.14
N PRO A 174 7.50 -14.03 19.15
CA PRO A 174 7.98 -15.35 18.72
C PRO A 174 8.81 -16.01 19.83
N PRO A 175 8.83 -17.35 19.93
CA PRO A 175 9.73 -18.07 20.83
C PRO A 175 11.19 -17.97 20.36
N GLY A 176 12.10 -18.74 20.99
CA GLY A 176 13.45 -18.92 20.46
C GLY A 176 13.43 -19.38 18.99
N ILE A 177 14.43 -18.96 18.19
CA ILE A 177 14.45 -19.08 16.72
C ILE A 177 14.13 -20.50 16.24
N ALA A 178 14.73 -21.53 16.85
CA ALA A 178 14.53 -22.92 16.48
C ALA A 178 13.08 -23.42 16.62
N SER A 179 12.27 -22.76 17.45
CA SER A 179 10.89 -23.15 17.74
C SER A 179 9.84 -22.31 17.03
N ILE A 180 10.21 -21.29 16.24
CA ILE A 180 9.25 -20.36 15.61
C ILE A 180 8.27 -21.12 14.73
N SER A 181 8.77 -21.95 13.81
CA SER A 181 7.93 -22.70 12.89
C SER A 181 7.19 -23.84 13.58
N SER A 182 7.82 -24.54 14.51
CA SER A 182 7.17 -25.64 15.25
C SER A 182 6.07 -25.19 16.21
N THR A 183 5.93 -23.88 16.45
CA THR A 183 4.89 -23.28 17.30
C THR A 183 3.90 -22.42 16.51
N ASN A 184 3.91 -22.46 15.18
CA ASN A 184 3.04 -21.67 14.30
C ASN A 184 3.18 -20.15 14.48
N ASN A 185 4.39 -19.66 14.79
CA ASN A 185 4.67 -18.24 14.99
C ASN A 185 5.41 -17.59 13.81
N ASP A 186 5.46 -18.22 12.62
CA ASP A 186 6.18 -17.70 11.45
C ASP A 186 5.70 -16.31 10.97
N SER A 187 4.45 -15.94 11.30
CA SER A 187 3.86 -14.63 11.02
C SER A 187 4.15 -13.57 12.09
N ASN A 188 4.74 -13.95 13.23
CA ASN A 188 5.01 -13.07 14.36
C ASN A 188 6.43 -12.50 14.35
N THR A 189 7.19 -12.65 13.27
CA THR A 189 8.50 -12.02 13.12
C THR A 189 8.37 -10.53 12.80
N ALA A 190 9.31 -9.71 13.29
CA ALA A 190 9.30 -8.26 13.07
C ALA A 190 9.34 -7.85 11.58
N LEU A 191 10.04 -8.64 10.75
CA LEU A 191 10.17 -8.42 9.32
C LEU A 191 10.22 -9.77 8.60
N ARG A 192 9.41 -9.91 7.56
CA ARG A 192 9.41 -11.07 6.68
C ARG A 192 9.79 -10.66 5.27
N ILE A 193 10.91 -11.20 4.80
CA ILE A 193 11.34 -11.13 3.39
C ILE A 193 11.05 -12.50 2.78
N ALA A 194 10.20 -12.57 1.75
CA ALA A 194 9.76 -13.82 1.15
C ALA A 194 9.71 -13.73 -0.38
N ASN A 195 9.85 -14.88 -1.04
CA ASN A 195 9.81 -15.06 -2.50
C ASN A 195 8.42 -15.52 -3.01
N ALA A 196 7.37 -15.38 -2.20
CA ALA A 196 5.99 -15.77 -2.51
C ALA A 196 5.84 -17.23 -3.00
N ALA A 197 6.56 -18.18 -2.38
CA ALA A 197 6.56 -19.61 -2.71
C ALA A 197 7.08 -19.96 -4.12
N ASN A 198 7.88 -19.08 -4.73
CA ASN A 198 8.59 -19.39 -5.97
C ASN A 198 9.93 -20.08 -5.68
N ASN A 199 9.99 -21.40 -5.85
CA ASN A 199 11.19 -22.21 -5.61
C ASN A 199 12.42 -21.81 -6.45
N ASN A 200 12.22 -21.04 -7.53
CA ASN A 200 13.30 -20.57 -8.40
C ASN A 200 13.76 -19.14 -8.07
N ALA A 201 13.23 -18.54 -6.99
CA ALA A 201 13.55 -17.17 -6.59
C ALA A 201 14.14 -17.11 -5.19
N SER A 202 15.16 -16.27 -5.01
CA SER A 202 15.75 -15.95 -3.71
C SER A 202 14.83 -15.02 -2.91
N ALA A 203 14.88 -15.08 -1.58
CA ALA A 203 14.23 -14.15 -0.67
C ALA A 203 15.28 -13.18 -0.11
N VAL A 204 15.41 -12.00 -0.73
CA VAL A 204 16.53 -11.07 -0.49
C VAL A 204 16.06 -9.64 -0.25
N MET A 205 16.88 -8.89 0.48
CA MET A 205 16.83 -7.43 0.55
C MET A 205 18.05 -6.84 -0.17
N THR A 206 17.90 -5.63 -0.70
CA THR A 206 18.97 -4.91 -1.41
C THR A 206 19.56 -3.84 -0.52
N PHE A 207 20.88 -3.81 -0.40
CA PHE A 207 21.64 -2.70 0.15
C PHE A 207 22.30 -1.96 -1.01
N ILE A 208 21.92 -0.70 -1.20
CA ILE A 208 22.39 0.11 -2.32
C ILE A 208 22.82 1.49 -1.83
N ARG A 209 23.99 1.91 -2.30
CA ARG A 209 24.41 3.30 -2.40
C ARG A 209 24.19 3.71 -3.84
N ASP A 210 23.11 4.42 -4.11
CA ASP A 210 22.70 4.78 -5.46
C ASP A 210 23.86 5.33 -6.28
N THR A 211 24.00 4.83 -7.51
CA THR A 211 25.07 5.16 -8.46
C THR A 211 26.50 4.74 -8.07
N VAL A 212 26.72 4.16 -6.88
CA VAL A 212 28.08 3.81 -6.41
C VAL A 212 28.29 2.30 -6.22
N PHE A 213 27.48 1.66 -5.38
CA PHE A 213 27.68 0.24 -5.05
C PHE A 213 26.40 -0.39 -4.53
N GLY A 214 26.13 -1.64 -4.91
CA GLY A 214 24.98 -2.38 -4.41
C GLY A 214 25.27 -3.86 -4.22
N VAL A 215 24.51 -4.49 -3.33
CA VAL A 215 24.50 -5.94 -3.08
C VAL A 215 23.10 -6.40 -2.68
N HIS A 216 22.81 -7.67 -2.91
CA HIS A 216 21.68 -8.37 -2.30
C HIS A 216 22.17 -9.20 -1.12
N LEU A 217 21.35 -9.30 -0.08
CA LEU A 217 21.55 -10.17 1.08
C LEU A 217 20.26 -10.94 1.35
N GLY A 218 20.34 -12.24 1.56
CA GLY A 218 19.16 -13.04 1.90
C GLY A 218 19.34 -14.54 1.70
N LEU A 219 18.22 -15.26 1.72
CA LEU A 219 18.18 -16.69 1.42
C LEU A 219 18.15 -16.89 -0.09
N ASP A 220 19.12 -17.65 -0.60
CA ASP A 220 19.23 -17.99 -2.01
C ASP A 220 18.46 -19.29 -2.35
N THR A 221 18.37 -19.62 -3.64
CA THR A 221 17.65 -20.79 -4.18
C THR A 221 18.15 -22.15 -3.67
N ASP A 222 19.37 -22.22 -3.13
CA ASP A 222 19.93 -23.40 -2.47
C ASP A 222 19.72 -23.41 -0.95
N ASN A 223 18.82 -22.55 -0.43
CA ASN A 223 18.47 -22.39 0.98
C ASN A 223 19.62 -21.92 1.89
N ARG A 224 20.66 -21.32 1.31
CA ARG A 224 21.77 -20.73 2.08
C ARG A 224 21.63 -19.22 2.18
N PHE A 225 22.04 -18.68 3.32
CA PHE A 225 22.11 -17.23 3.51
C PHE A 225 23.37 -16.68 2.81
N LYS A 226 23.18 -15.76 1.85
CA LYS A 226 24.24 -15.29 0.95
C LYS A 226 24.23 -13.78 0.75
N ILE A 227 25.38 -13.26 0.33
CA ILE A 227 25.57 -11.91 -0.23
C ILE A 227 26.06 -12.01 -1.68
N GLY A 228 25.56 -11.16 -2.58
CA GLY A 228 25.94 -11.21 -4.00
C GLY A 228 25.19 -10.24 -4.91
N GLY A 229 25.34 -10.41 -6.23
CA GLY A 229 24.69 -9.59 -7.25
C GLY A 229 25.14 -8.13 -7.30
N TYR A 230 24.41 -7.29 -8.05
CA TYR A 230 24.73 -5.87 -8.28
C TYR A 230 26.22 -5.66 -8.60
N SER A 231 26.94 -4.86 -7.81
CA SER A 231 28.33 -4.47 -8.04
C SER A 231 29.31 -5.61 -7.80
N MET A 232 28.88 -6.71 -7.15
CA MET A 232 29.68 -7.94 -7.04
C MET A 232 29.62 -8.81 -8.31
N GLY A 233 28.77 -8.45 -9.28
CA GLY A 233 28.56 -9.22 -10.51
C GLY A 233 27.72 -10.49 -10.29
N ALA A 234 27.82 -11.44 -11.23
CA ALA A 234 27.07 -12.70 -11.21
C ALA A 234 27.65 -13.72 -10.20
N VAL A 235 27.73 -13.32 -8.93
CA VAL A 235 28.26 -14.14 -7.83
C VAL A 235 27.29 -14.17 -6.67
N ALA A 236 27.31 -15.28 -5.93
CA ALA A 236 26.62 -15.45 -4.65
C ALA A 236 27.57 -16.12 -3.66
N ARG A 237 27.80 -15.49 -2.50
CA ARG A 237 28.76 -15.92 -1.48
C ARG A 237 28.02 -16.27 -0.20
N THR A 238 28.19 -17.49 0.28
CA THR A 238 27.60 -17.96 1.55
C THR A 238 28.22 -17.24 2.75
N ILE A 239 27.39 -16.88 3.72
CA ILE A 239 27.82 -16.39 5.02
C ILE A 239 28.08 -17.57 5.95
N TYR A 240 29.23 -17.59 6.60
CA TYR A 240 29.61 -18.67 7.50
C TYR A 240 29.05 -18.47 8.92
N HIS A 241 28.60 -19.55 9.54
CA HIS A 241 28.14 -19.65 10.91
C HIS A 241 28.49 -21.04 11.47
N GLU A 242 28.29 -21.27 12.77
CA GLU A 242 28.67 -22.51 13.46
C GLU A 242 28.10 -23.79 12.82
N GLY A 243 26.99 -23.69 12.09
CA GLY A 243 26.36 -24.81 11.39
C GLY A 243 26.95 -25.15 10.02
N ASN A 244 27.88 -24.35 9.48
CA ASN A 244 28.44 -24.56 8.14
C ASN A 244 29.96 -24.35 8.02
N ILE A 245 30.66 -24.07 9.13
CA ILE A 245 32.13 -23.87 9.14
C ILE A 245 32.88 -25.17 8.82
N VAL A 246 32.37 -26.32 9.29
CA VAL A 246 32.95 -27.64 9.04
C VAL A 246 32.12 -28.40 8.01
N GLY A 247 32.77 -28.92 6.98
CA GLY A 247 32.13 -29.62 5.87
C GLY A 247 33.09 -29.83 4.71
N THR A 248 32.59 -30.19 3.53
CA THR A 248 33.44 -30.34 2.34
C THR A 248 34.08 -29.00 1.97
N VAL A 249 35.40 -28.97 1.91
CA VAL A 249 36.18 -27.81 1.48
C VAL A 249 36.35 -27.89 -0.03
N SER A 250 35.99 -26.81 -0.73
CA SER A 250 36.09 -26.71 -2.18
C SER A 250 36.44 -25.30 -2.62
N GLN A 251 36.97 -25.17 -3.83
CA GLN A 251 37.31 -23.89 -4.44
C GLN A 251 37.08 -23.93 -5.94
N THR A 252 36.89 -22.76 -6.54
CA THR A 252 36.97 -22.57 -7.99
C THR A 252 37.80 -21.33 -8.28
N GLY A 253 38.82 -21.45 -9.14
CA GLY A 253 39.71 -20.33 -9.49
C GLY A 253 40.43 -19.68 -8.30
N GLY A 254 40.77 -20.48 -7.28
CA GLY A 254 41.40 -20.02 -6.03
C GLY A 254 40.43 -19.44 -5.00
N ILE A 255 39.13 -19.33 -5.33
CA ILE A 255 38.12 -18.75 -4.45
C ILE A 255 37.38 -19.88 -3.70
N PRO A 256 37.34 -19.88 -2.36
CA PRO A 256 36.56 -20.86 -1.60
C PRO A 256 35.08 -20.85 -1.97
N THR A 257 34.52 -22.03 -2.16
CA THR A 257 33.10 -22.27 -2.48
C THR A 257 32.41 -23.22 -1.51
N GLY A 258 33.18 -23.93 -0.68
CA GLY A 258 32.68 -24.91 0.30
C GLY A 258 32.80 -24.43 1.75
N ALA A 259 32.98 -25.36 2.69
CA ALA A 259 33.22 -25.05 4.10
C ALA A 259 34.64 -24.46 4.33
N ILE A 260 34.93 -24.03 5.56
CA ILE A 260 36.25 -23.50 5.95
C ILE A 260 37.21 -24.66 6.24
N VAL A 261 36.74 -25.69 6.92
CA VAL A 261 37.55 -26.86 7.32
C VAL A 261 36.83 -28.15 6.96
N GLU A 262 37.56 -29.10 6.39
CA GLU A 262 37.11 -30.47 6.15
C GLU A 262 38.03 -31.39 6.95
N GLU A 263 37.46 -32.23 7.81
CA GLU A 263 38.19 -33.29 8.49
C GLU A 263 37.65 -34.65 8.07
N GLY A 264 38.53 -35.63 7.92
CA GLY A 264 38.12 -36.98 7.57
C GLY A 264 39.24 -38.00 7.71
N SER A 265 38.90 -39.26 7.41
CA SER A 265 39.85 -40.36 7.34
C SER A 265 39.44 -41.36 6.27
N ASN A 266 40.42 -42.08 5.74
CA ASN A 266 40.22 -43.22 4.85
C ASN A 266 41.26 -44.31 5.19
N ASN A 267 41.33 -45.38 4.40
CA ASN A 267 42.28 -46.48 4.63
C ASN A 267 43.76 -46.05 4.65
N ASN A 268 44.08 -44.85 4.14
CA ASN A 268 45.43 -44.32 4.04
C ASN A 268 45.80 -43.37 5.20
N GLY A 269 44.85 -43.02 6.08
CA GLY A 269 45.10 -42.16 7.24
C GLY A 269 44.02 -41.10 7.46
N SER A 270 44.32 -40.09 8.26
CA SER A 270 43.45 -38.95 8.52
C SER A 270 43.95 -37.68 7.85
N TYR A 271 43.04 -36.75 7.59
CA TYR A 271 43.37 -35.48 6.94
C TYR A 271 42.53 -34.32 7.47
N VAL A 272 43.07 -33.12 7.31
CA VAL A 272 42.37 -31.85 7.49
C VAL A 272 42.68 -30.98 6.28
N LYS A 273 41.65 -30.51 5.56
CA LYS A 273 41.78 -29.48 4.52
C LYS A 273 41.24 -28.17 5.04
N PHE A 274 41.86 -27.08 4.62
CA PHE A 274 41.43 -25.72 4.90
C PHE A 274 41.08 -25.00 3.60
N ALA A 275 40.09 -24.11 3.64
CA ALA A 275 39.68 -23.27 2.51
C ALA A 275 40.83 -22.42 1.93
N SER A 276 41.88 -22.15 2.71
CA SER A 276 43.10 -21.48 2.26
C SER A 276 43.95 -22.32 1.28
N GLY A 277 43.63 -23.60 1.13
CA GLY A 277 44.40 -24.57 0.35
C GLY A 277 45.34 -25.42 1.18
N LEU A 278 45.56 -25.12 2.46
CA LEU A 278 46.37 -25.96 3.35
C LEU A 278 45.71 -27.33 3.52
N MET A 279 46.52 -28.38 3.48
CA MET A 279 46.11 -29.74 3.85
C MET A 279 47.14 -30.36 4.78
N ILE A 280 46.66 -31.06 5.80
CA ILE A 280 47.47 -31.85 6.71
C ILE A 280 47.00 -33.29 6.61
N CYS A 281 47.91 -34.20 6.25
CA CYS A 281 47.68 -35.64 6.25
C CYS A 281 48.48 -36.29 7.37
N ARG A 282 47.92 -37.30 8.03
CA ARG A 282 48.55 -38.03 9.12
C ARG A 282 48.27 -39.51 9.00
N GLY A 283 49.22 -40.34 9.40
CA GLY A 283 49.04 -41.79 9.39
C GLY A 283 50.05 -42.49 10.28
N VAL A 284 49.75 -43.75 10.58
CA VAL A 284 50.54 -44.67 11.41
C VAL A 284 50.68 -45.98 10.66
N SER A 285 51.85 -46.62 10.72
CA SER A 285 52.06 -47.92 10.09
C SER A 285 51.13 -48.97 10.73
N ALA A 286 50.57 -49.87 9.93
CA ALA A 286 49.65 -50.89 10.45
C ALA A 286 50.34 -51.85 11.44
N ASN A 287 51.65 -52.05 11.29
CA ASN A 287 52.46 -52.92 12.14
C ASN A 287 53.72 -52.19 12.61
N ALA A 288 54.28 -52.62 13.74
CA ALA A 288 55.61 -52.21 14.16
C ALA A 288 56.67 -52.87 13.27
N LEU A 289 57.76 -52.15 13.01
CA LEU A 289 58.87 -52.65 12.20
C LEU A 289 60.01 -53.07 13.10
N ALA A 290 60.41 -54.34 13.00
CA ALA A 290 61.55 -54.87 13.72
C ALA A 290 62.87 -54.36 13.11
N VAL A 291 63.75 -53.86 13.98
CA VAL A 291 65.06 -53.30 13.63
C VAL A 291 66.13 -54.35 13.89
N ASN A 292 66.46 -55.11 12.84
CA ASN A 292 67.40 -56.24 12.92
C ASN A 292 68.46 -56.25 11.81
N THR A 293 68.36 -55.33 10.84
CA THR A 293 69.27 -55.29 9.69
C THR A 293 70.40 -54.31 9.98
N ALA A 294 71.64 -54.78 9.89
CA ALA A 294 72.82 -53.95 10.13
C ALA A 294 73.05 -52.95 8.98
N GLY A 295 73.33 -51.69 9.32
CA GLY A 295 73.65 -50.61 8.38
C GLY A 295 74.72 -49.68 8.98
N GLY A 296 75.99 -50.05 8.80
CA GLY A 296 77.11 -49.37 9.48
C GLY A 296 77.07 -49.56 10.99
N SER A 297 77.28 -48.49 11.76
CA SER A 297 77.22 -48.51 13.23
C SER A 297 75.78 -48.47 13.80
N LEU A 298 74.77 -48.60 12.94
CA LEU A 298 73.36 -48.55 13.29
C LEU A 298 72.65 -49.80 12.76
N PHE A 299 71.44 -50.02 13.27
CA PHE A 299 70.50 -51.03 12.77
C PHE A 299 69.26 -50.32 12.21
N HIS A 300 68.67 -50.90 11.18
CA HIS A 300 67.40 -50.44 10.62
C HIS A 300 66.42 -51.59 10.42
N SER A 301 65.17 -51.24 10.14
CA SER A 301 64.15 -52.22 9.78
C SER A 301 64.50 -52.88 8.44
N GLY A 302 64.34 -54.20 8.36
CA GLY A 302 64.59 -54.95 7.12
C GLY A 302 63.54 -54.65 6.05
N ASN A 303 62.28 -54.53 6.48
CA ASN A 303 61.18 -54.01 5.66
C ASN A 303 61.10 -52.48 5.79
N ASN A 304 60.46 -51.84 4.82
CA ASN A 304 60.06 -50.44 4.89
C ASN A 304 58.54 -50.30 5.00
N VAL A 305 58.08 -49.09 5.31
CA VAL A 305 56.66 -48.74 5.24
C VAL A 305 56.49 -47.71 4.15
N ALA A 306 55.64 -48.01 3.17
CA ALA A 306 55.13 -47.03 2.23
C ALA A 306 53.80 -46.48 2.76
N PHE A 307 53.77 -45.18 3.05
CA PHE A 307 52.52 -44.47 3.33
C PHE A 307 52.00 -43.86 2.04
N THR A 308 50.77 -44.20 1.67
CA THR A 308 49.98 -43.38 0.75
C THR A 308 49.28 -42.30 1.56
N PHE A 309 49.27 -41.06 1.09
CA PHE A 309 48.52 -39.99 1.74
C PHE A 309 47.02 -40.12 1.44
N PRO A 310 46.12 -39.73 2.35
CA PRO A 310 44.67 -39.72 2.11
C PRO A 310 44.25 -39.00 0.84
N PHE A 311 44.97 -37.94 0.45
CA PHE A 311 44.78 -37.19 -0.79
C PHE A 311 46.15 -36.80 -1.37
N SER A 312 46.20 -36.62 -2.69
CA SER A 312 47.36 -36.05 -3.38
C SER A 312 47.53 -34.57 -3.06
N PHE A 313 48.78 -34.14 -2.85
CA PHE A 313 49.12 -32.73 -2.72
C PHE A 313 49.26 -32.06 -4.10
N ALA A 314 48.86 -30.81 -4.21
CA ALA A 314 48.98 -30.00 -5.42
C ALA A 314 50.31 -29.23 -5.45
N GLY A 315 50.91 -29.12 -6.64
CA GLY A 315 52.15 -28.37 -6.85
C GLY A 315 53.38 -29.15 -6.38
N ALA A 316 54.08 -28.63 -5.38
CA ALA A 316 55.29 -29.24 -4.82
C ALA A 316 54.96 -30.39 -3.85
N PHE A 317 55.97 -31.24 -3.56
CA PHE A 317 55.85 -32.25 -2.52
C PHE A 317 55.58 -31.62 -1.15
N PRO A 318 54.81 -32.29 -0.27
CA PRO A 318 54.51 -31.76 1.06
C PRO A 318 55.76 -31.73 1.94
N SER A 319 55.75 -30.87 2.95
CA SER A 319 56.67 -30.98 4.09
C SER A 319 56.24 -32.16 4.95
N VAL A 320 57.11 -33.15 5.12
CA VAL A 320 56.80 -34.38 5.85
C VAL A 320 57.71 -34.51 7.06
N THR A 321 57.10 -34.68 8.22
CA THR A 321 57.80 -35.06 9.46
C THR A 321 57.44 -36.50 9.80
N LEU A 322 58.46 -37.31 10.06
CA LEU A 322 58.30 -38.68 10.53
C LEU A 322 58.60 -38.75 12.04
N ASN A 323 57.89 -39.62 12.74
CA ASN A 323 58.13 -39.95 14.14
C ASN A 323 58.01 -41.47 14.32
N VAL A 324 58.53 -42.00 15.43
CA VAL A 324 58.34 -43.41 15.78
C VAL A 324 57.77 -43.53 17.18
N VAL A 325 56.68 -44.28 17.30
CA VAL A 325 56.20 -44.78 18.58
C VAL A 325 56.93 -46.10 18.84
N THR A 326 57.92 -46.06 19.75
CA THR A 326 58.72 -47.22 20.16
C THR A 326 57.82 -48.34 20.70
N ALA A 327 57.99 -49.56 20.17
CA ALA A 327 57.33 -50.77 20.64
C ALA A 327 58.33 -51.82 21.19
N GLY A 328 59.65 -51.60 20.99
CA GLY A 328 60.74 -52.41 21.58
C GLY A 328 61.45 -51.71 22.75
N SER A 329 62.52 -52.34 23.26
CA SER A 329 63.19 -51.97 24.52
C SER A 329 64.19 -50.80 24.45
N TYR A 330 64.37 -50.13 23.29
CA TYR A 330 65.35 -49.05 23.12
C TYR A 330 64.88 -47.96 22.15
N TYR A 331 65.49 -46.76 22.21
CA TYR A 331 65.08 -45.63 21.38
C TYR A 331 65.28 -45.89 19.87
N CYS A 332 64.36 -45.35 19.07
CA CYS A 332 64.40 -45.42 17.62
C CYS A 332 63.86 -44.13 17.00
N TRP A 333 64.25 -43.88 15.75
CA TRP A 333 63.73 -42.77 14.95
C TRP A 333 63.36 -43.27 13.55
N ALA A 334 62.61 -42.45 12.83
CA ALA A 334 62.23 -42.74 11.46
C ALA A 334 63.18 -42.01 10.52
N ALA A 335 63.54 -42.67 9.42
CA ALA A 335 64.26 -42.07 8.32
C ALA A 335 63.46 -42.26 7.03
N VAL A 336 63.45 -41.23 6.18
CA VAL A 336 62.89 -41.35 4.84
C VAL A 336 63.77 -42.29 4.02
N GLU A 337 63.14 -43.20 3.28
CA GLU A 337 63.78 -44.00 2.26
C GLU A 337 63.33 -43.51 0.88
N GLY A 338 64.28 -43.04 0.07
CA GLY A 338 63.99 -42.49 -1.26
C GLY A 338 63.45 -41.06 -1.21
N GLN A 339 62.58 -40.72 -2.16
CA GLN A 339 62.04 -39.36 -2.33
C GLN A 339 60.57 -39.29 -1.90
N THR A 340 60.21 -38.27 -1.13
CA THR A 340 58.81 -37.91 -0.87
C THR A 340 58.14 -37.47 -2.17
N THR A 341 56.95 -38.00 -2.45
CA THR A 341 56.12 -37.59 -3.58
C THR A 341 54.91 -36.81 -3.09
N VAL A 342 54.13 -36.27 -4.03
CA VAL A 342 52.83 -35.65 -3.71
C VAL A 342 51.79 -36.66 -3.21
N ASN A 343 52.02 -37.96 -3.37
CA ASN A 343 51.07 -39.02 -3.00
C ASN A 343 51.55 -39.90 -1.83
N SER A 344 52.85 -39.90 -1.53
CA SER A 344 53.42 -40.90 -0.63
C SER A 344 54.77 -40.51 -0.03
N VAL A 345 55.10 -41.18 1.07
CA VAL A 345 56.44 -41.22 1.67
C VAL A 345 56.76 -42.65 2.09
N THR A 346 57.99 -43.08 1.85
CA THR A 346 58.49 -44.37 2.35
C THR A 346 59.46 -44.13 3.50
N ALA A 347 59.36 -44.94 4.55
CA ALA A 347 60.13 -44.76 5.77
C ALA A 347 60.67 -46.09 6.31
N ARG A 348 61.80 -45.99 7.03
CA ARG A 348 62.37 -47.06 7.86
C ARG A 348 62.49 -46.62 9.30
N VAL A 349 62.50 -47.60 10.20
CA VAL A 349 62.86 -47.39 11.61
C VAL A 349 64.35 -47.65 11.77
N VAL A 350 65.05 -46.79 12.48
CA VAL A 350 66.50 -46.87 12.75
C VAL A 350 66.75 -46.80 14.25
N SER A 351 67.73 -47.56 14.73
CA SER A 351 68.16 -47.60 16.13
C SER A 351 69.65 -47.97 16.23
N PRO A 352 70.39 -47.56 17.27
CA PRO A 352 71.75 -48.04 17.48
C PRO A 352 71.84 -49.51 17.92
N VAL A 353 70.72 -50.15 18.28
CA VAL A 353 70.70 -51.55 18.75
C VAL A 353 69.75 -52.41 17.92
N SER A 354 70.13 -53.67 17.70
CA SER A 354 69.27 -54.69 17.09
C SER A 354 68.21 -55.17 18.09
N GLY A 355 67.07 -55.65 17.59
CA GLY A 355 66.00 -56.24 18.39
C GLY A 355 64.96 -55.24 18.93
N THR A 356 65.08 -53.96 18.59
CA THR A 356 64.01 -52.98 18.86
C THR A 356 62.94 -53.02 17.77
N SER A 357 61.81 -52.35 18.01
CA SER A 357 60.77 -52.15 17.00
C SER A 357 59.99 -50.87 17.27
N GLY A 358 59.26 -50.37 16.28
CA GLY A 358 58.39 -49.22 16.45
C GLY A 358 57.40 -49.02 15.31
N TYR A 359 56.32 -48.31 15.59
CA TYR A 359 55.34 -47.86 14.61
C TYR A 359 55.80 -46.53 14.03
N VAL A 360 55.86 -46.43 12.71
CA VAL A 360 56.20 -45.15 12.07
C VAL A 360 54.93 -44.32 11.98
N CYS A 361 55.04 -43.05 12.36
CA CYS A 361 54.01 -42.04 12.18
C CYS A 361 54.50 -41.00 11.18
N TYR A 362 53.61 -40.43 10.38
CA TYR A 362 53.93 -39.25 9.57
C TYR A 362 52.93 -38.11 9.81
N THR A 363 53.40 -36.89 9.63
CA THR A 363 52.57 -35.70 9.40
C THR A 363 53.07 -35.02 8.14
N ALA A 364 52.22 -34.94 7.12
CA ALA A 364 52.50 -34.31 5.84
C ALA A 364 51.66 -33.02 5.72
N ILE A 365 52.31 -31.90 5.44
CA ILE A 365 51.68 -30.58 5.32
C ILE A 365 52.00 -30.01 3.94
N GLY A 366 50.97 -29.62 3.20
CA GLY A 366 51.11 -29.08 1.86
C GLY A 366 49.82 -28.42 1.39
N ARG A 367 49.65 -28.26 0.08
CA ARG A 367 48.42 -27.72 -0.50
C ARG A 367 47.56 -28.80 -1.16
N TRP A 368 46.24 -28.68 -1.10
CA TRP A 368 45.32 -29.55 -1.86
C TRP A 368 44.84 -28.94 -3.18
N PHE A 369 45.11 -27.64 -3.39
CA PHE A 369 45.00 -26.96 -4.69
C PHE A 369 46.10 -25.91 -4.85
N ALA A 370 46.40 -25.56 -6.12
CA ALA A 370 47.43 -24.58 -6.47
C ALA A 370 47.05 -23.17 -6.00
#